data_AF-A0A359LYV7-F1
#
_entry.id   AF-A0A359LYV7-F1
#
_cell.length_a   1.000
_cell.length_b   1.000
_cell.length_c   1.000
_cell.angle_alpha   90.00
_cell.angle_beta   90.00
_cell.angle_gamma   90.00
#
_symmetry.space_group_name_H-M   'P 1'
#
loop_
_entity.id
_entity.type
_entity.pdbx_description
1 polymer ?
#
loop_
_entity_poly.entity_id
_entity_poly.type
_entity_poly.pdbx_seq_one_letter_code
_entity_poly.pdbx_strand_id
1 'polypeptide(L)'
;MIRRLLPALIAATAGAQVWVDPKLPDGRKAIERFESAWTLTNPDPLKCEVRPIQPMLTFSFRYQAGFFLTLPLYQMDPGGSQVTMITSVRPLQAAQPVYFLQSFKVPKFPFENVSKRVAGEAGGGFYLGPGEYEVRWLLEDHRGRRCAESWKTRLKLSRAEKKQPQPLEPDTITPLILSGWNAESREGRPYRISILLHAAPSRLRGTALHPFDQALLISSVAALLEKTSMVEVSVTAFNLNQQR
;
A
#
# COMPACT_ATOMS: atom_id res chain seq x y z
N MET A 1 -17.30 -16.94 -33.70
CA MET A 1 -17.66 -15.70 -32.95
C MET A 1 -16.78 -15.60 -31.70
N ILE A 2 -15.75 -14.75 -31.72
CA ILE A 2 -14.83 -14.57 -30.58
C ILE A 2 -15.41 -13.48 -29.67
N ARG A 3 -15.97 -13.90 -28.53
CA ARG A 3 -16.54 -13.02 -27.51
C ARG A 3 -15.37 -12.36 -26.76
N ARG A 4 -15.07 -11.10 -27.10
CA ARG A 4 -14.06 -10.30 -26.40
C ARG A 4 -14.54 -10.03 -24.97
N LEU A 5 -13.93 -10.68 -23.99
CA LEU A 5 -14.11 -10.36 -22.57
C LEU A 5 -13.42 -9.01 -22.32
N LEU A 6 -14.22 -7.98 -22.04
CA LEU A 6 -13.70 -6.72 -21.50
C LEU A 6 -13.10 -7.01 -20.11
N PRO A 7 -11.87 -6.55 -19.82
CA PRO A 7 -11.40 -6.51 -18.44
C PRO A 7 -12.23 -5.46 -17.71
N ALA A 8 -13.07 -5.90 -16.78
CA ALA A 8 -13.76 -4.99 -15.87
C ALA A 8 -12.69 -4.31 -15.00
N LEU A 9 -12.51 -3.00 -15.17
CA LEU A 9 -11.72 -2.19 -14.24
C LEU A 9 -12.43 -2.20 -12.89
N ILE A 10 -11.86 -2.93 -11.94
CA ILE A 10 -12.24 -2.85 -10.55
C ILE A 10 -11.71 -1.52 -10.03
N ALA A 11 -12.61 -0.57 -9.79
CA ALA A 11 -12.31 0.57 -8.94
C ALA A 11 -12.13 0.05 -7.51
N ALA A 12 -10.90 -0.32 -7.16
CA ALA A 12 -10.53 -0.55 -5.78
C ALA A 12 -10.70 0.79 -5.04
N THR A 13 -11.68 0.88 -4.12
CA THR A 13 -11.65 1.95 -3.13
C THR A 13 -10.30 1.84 -2.44
N ALA A 14 -9.42 2.82 -2.66
CA ALA A 14 -8.09 2.85 -2.09
C ALA A 14 -8.23 2.81 -0.56
N GLY A 15 -8.07 1.64 0.03
CA GLY A 15 -7.93 1.49 1.47
C GLY A 15 -6.63 2.17 1.84
N ALA A 16 -6.72 3.42 2.30
CA ALA A 16 -5.56 4.13 2.80
C ALA A 16 -4.95 3.31 3.94
N GLN A 17 -3.63 3.12 3.89
CA GLN A 17 -2.90 2.55 5.00
C GLN A 17 -2.90 3.55 6.15
N VAL A 18 -3.29 3.11 7.34
CA VAL A 18 -3.39 3.97 8.52
C VAL A 18 -2.38 3.51 9.56
N TRP A 19 -1.72 4.47 10.20
CA TRP A 19 -0.87 4.21 11.36
C TRP A 19 -1.73 3.81 12.57
N VAL A 20 -1.32 2.75 13.26
CA VAL A 20 -2.03 2.25 14.44
C VAL A 20 -1.41 2.88 15.69
N ASP A 21 -2.19 3.71 16.38
CA ASP A 21 -1.75 4.33 17.63
C ASP A 21 -1.88 3.35 18.81
N PRO A 22 -0.77 2.89 19.42
CA PRO A 22 -0.82 1.97 20.56
C PRO A 22 -1.42 2.60 21.83
N LYS A 23 -1.61 3.92 21.88
CA LYS A 23 -2.24 4.61 23.02
C LYS A 23 -3.76 4.55 22.97
N LEU A 24 -4.35 4.35 21.79
CA LEU A 24 -5.80 4.29 21.61
C LEU A 24 -6.34 2.88 21.91
N PRO A 25 -7.54 2.73 22.49
CA PRO A 25 -8.14 1.42 22.76
C PRO A 25 -8.26 0.53 21.52
N ASP A 26 -8.68 1.10 20.39
CA ASP A 26 -8.83 0.33 19.14
C ASP A 26 -7.48 -0.06 18.54
N GLY A 27 -6.45 0.79 18.70
CA GLY A 27 -5.10 0.47 18.28
C GLY A 27 -4.50 -0.67 19.07
N ARG A 28 -4.69 -0.69 20.40
CA ARG A 28 -4.29 -1.83 21.26
C ARG A 28 -4.95 -3.13 20.83
N LYS A 29 -6.27 -3.12 20.61
CA LYS A 29 -7.01 -4.30 20.12
C LYS A 29 -6.49 -4.79 18.77
N ALA A 30 -6.15 -3.88 17.86
CA ALA A 30 -5.59 -4.25 16.56
C ALA A 30 -4.21 -4.93 16.70
N ILE A 31 -3.35 -4.41 17.58
CA ILE A 31 -2.04 -5.00 17.89
C ILE A 31 -2.20 -6.37 18.54
N GLU A 32 -3.05 -6.49 19.55
CA GLU A 32 -3.33 -7.77 20.24
C GLU A 32 -3.88 -8.83 19.29
N ARG A 33 -4.81 -8.46 18.40
CA ARG A 33 -5.33 -9.34 17.34
C ARG A 33 -4.20 -9.81 16.43
N PHE A 34 -3.32 -8.90 16.01
CA PHE A 34 -2.20 -9.24 15.14
C PHE A 34 -1.22 -10.21 15.81
N GLU A 35 -0.77 -9.92 17.03
CA GLU A 35 0.20 -10.78 17.73
C GLU A 35 -0.38 -12.17 18.01
N SER A 36 -1.65 -12.23 18.38
CA SER A 36 -2.36 -13.51 18.55
C SER A 36 -2.44 -14.27 17.22
N ALA A 37 -2.90 -13.60 16.15
CA ALA A 37 -3.03 -14.19 14.83
C ALA A 37 -1.69 -14.59 14.19
N TRP A 38 -0.58 -13.99 14.59
CA TRP A 38 0.75 -14.33 14.08
C TRP A 38 1.23 -15.71 14.54
N THR A 39 0.83 -16.13 15.74
CA THR A 39 1.31 -17.37 16.38
C THR A 39 0.37 -18.56 16.17
N LEU A 40 -0.90 -18.30 15.86
CA LEU A 40 -1.91 -19.34 15.70
C LEU A 40 -1.75 -20.13 14.41
N THR A 41 -1.83 -21.47 14.50
CA THR A 41 -1.94 -22.35 13.33
C THR A 41 -3.18 -21.99 12.50
N ASN A 42 -3.04 -22.09 11.19
CA ASN A 42 -4.08 -21.72 10.23
C ASN A 42 -4.48 -22.94 9.40
N PRO A 43 -5.55 -23.67 9.81
CA PRO A 43 -5.92 -24.93 9.19
C PRO A 43 -6.43 -24.77 7.75
N ASP A 44 -6.96 -23.60 7.39
CA ASP A 44 -7.39 -23.27 6.02
C ASP A 44 -6.81 -21.90 5.60
N PRO A 45 -5.55 -21.87 5.13
CA PRO A 45 -4.88 -20.61 4.80
C PRO A 45 -5.41 -20.00 3.51
N LEU A 46 -5.55 -18.66 3.53
CA LEU A 46 -5.72 -17.88 2.30
C LEU A 46 -4.49 -18.04 1.44
N LYS A 47 -4.69 -18.40 0.18
CA LYS A 47 -3.63 -18.38 -0.81
C LYS A 47 -3.37 -16.94 -1.19
N CYS A 48 -2.16 -16.45 -0.95
CA CYS A 48 -1.74 -15.14 -1.42
C CYS A 48 -0.25 -15.14 -1.76
N GLU A 49 0.18 -14.17 -2.57
CA GLU A 49 1.60 -13.93 -2.84
C GLU A 49 1.94 -12.52 -2.39
N VAL A 50 2.99 -12.38 -1.58
CA VAL A 50 3.49 -11.09 -1.11
C VAL A 50 4.88 -10.86 -1.68
N ARG A 51 5.08 -9.73 -2.33
CA ARG A 51 6.36 -9.30 -2.90
C ARG A 51 6.87 -8.08 -2.15
N PRO A 52 7.96 -8.20 -1.37
CA PRO A 52 8.57 -7.06 -0.72
C PRO A 52 9.08 -6.01 -1.71
N ILE A 53 8.85 -4.74 -1.39
CA ILE A 53 9.45 -3.59 -2.07
C ILE A 53 10.63 -3.15 -1.23
N GLN A 54 11.84 -3.31 -1.77
CA GLN A 54 13.08 -2.89 -1.10
C GLN A 54 13.17 -1.36 -1.00
N PRO A 55 13.95 -0.82 -0.05
CA PRO A 55 14.04 0.61 0.18
C PRO A 55 14.52 1.34 -1.06
N MET A 56 13.76 2.35 -1.50
CA MET A 56 14.09 3.19 -2.64
C MET A 56 13.90 4.66 -2.29
N LEU A 57 14.74 5.53 -2.84
CA LEU A 57 14.61 6.97 -2.66
C LEU A 57 13.45 7.50 -3.52
N THR A 58 12.57 8.28 -2.91
CA THR A 58 11.42 8.92 -3.57
C THR A 58 11.72 10.36 -3.97
N PHE A 59 10.83 10.98 -4.77
CA PHE A 59 10.95 12.39 -5.16
C PHE A 59 10.80 13.40 -4.01
N SER A 60 10.26 12.97 -2.86
CA SER A 60 10.25 13.76 -1.62
C SER A 60 11.54 13.60 -0.81
N PHE A 61 12.56 12.94 -1.38
CA PHE A 61 13.84 12.63 -0.74
C PHE A 61 13.71 11.77 0.52
N ARG A 62 12.60 11.05 0.69
CA ARG A 62 12.41 10.03 1.72
C ARG A 62 12.61 8.65 1.13
N TYR A 63 13.20 7.73 1.89
CA TYR A 63 13.26 6.33 1.48
C TYR A 63 11.96 5.63 1.80
N GLN A 64 11.38 4.95 0.82
CA GLN A 64 10.16 4.16 0.93
C GLN A 64 10.48 2.67 0.80
N ALA A 65 9.87 1.85 1.65
CA ALA A 65 9.77 0.41 1.48
C ALA A 65 8.29 -0.02 1.59
N GLY A 66 8.01 -1.28 1.31
CA GLY A 66 6.64 -1.77 1.37
C GLY A 66 6.47 -3.17 0.83
N PHE A 67 5.28 -3.44 0.29
CA PHE A 67 4.93 -4.72 -0.28
C PHE A 67 3.87 -4.57 -1.37
N PHE A 68 3.79 -5.60 -2.21
CA PHE A 68 2.70 -5.81 -3.14
C PHE A 68 2.07 -7.19 -2.90
N LEU A 69 0.74 -7.24 -2.87
CA LEU A 69 -0.07 -8.42 -2.64
C LEU A 69 -0.76 -8.82 -3.94
N THR A 70 -0.71 -10.11 -4.25
CA THR A 70 -1.58 -10.76 -5.23
C THR A 70 -2.50 -11.75 -4.51
N LEU A 71 -3.81 -11.56 -4.63
CA LEU A 71 -4.85 -12.38 -4.00
C LEU A 71 -5.74 -13.03 -5.07
N PRO A 72 -5.63 -14.35 -5.31
CA PRO A 72 -6.52 -15.06 -6.25
C PRO A 72 -7.99 -14.90 -5.87
N LEU A 73 -8.83 -14.40 -6.78
CA LEU A 73 -10.21 -14.04 -6.45
C LEU A 73 -11.18 -15.23 -6.39
N TYR A 74 -10.81 -16.37 -6.96
CA TYR A 74 -11.64 -17.58 -6.96
C TYR A 74 -11.91 -18.14 -5.54
N GLN A 75 -11.10 -17.76 -4.54
CA GLN A 75 -11.27 -18.17 -3.15
C GLN A 75 -12.07 -17.18 -2.31
N MET A 76 -12.42 -16.02 -2.90
CA MET A 76 -13.13 -14.93 -2.24
C MET A 76 -14.64 -15.10 -2.41
N ASP A 77 -15.40 -14.43 -1.54
CA ASP A 77 -16.86 -14.45 -1.62
C ASP A 77 -17.36 -13.70 -2.86
N PRO A 78 -18.13 -14.34 -3.77
CA PRO A 78 -18.72 -13.66 -4.93
C PRO A 78 -19.67 -12.52 -4.59
N GLY A 79 -20.30 -12.57 -3.41
CA GLY A 79 -21.14 -11.52 -2.86
C GLY A 79 -20.37 -10.26 -2.42
N GLY A 80 -19.04 -10.28 -2.57
CA GLY A 80 -18.13 -9.27 -2.05
C GLY A 80 -17.70 -9.62 -0.63
N SER A 81 -16.49 -9.20 -0.27
CA SER A 81 -15.94 -9.46 1.06
C SER A 81 -15.02 -8.33 1.49
N GLN A 82 -14.75 -8.24 2.79
CA GLN A 82 -13.70 -7.38 3.30
C GLN A 82 -12.49 -8.23 3.67
N VAL A 83 -11.31 -7.70 3.34
CA VAL A 83 -10.04 -8.21 3.82
C VAL A 83 -9.30 -7.11 4.58
N THR A 84 -8.63 -7.50 5.65
CA THR A 84 -7.89 -6.61 6.52
C THR A 84 -6.42 -7.04 6.51
N MET A 85 -5.53 -6.08 6.30
CA MET A 85 -4.10 -6.28 6.36
C MET A 85 -3.53 -5.52 7.54
N ILE A 86 -2.63 -6.17 8.27
CA ILE A 86 -1.86 -5.56 9.33
C ILE A 86 -0.38 -5.79 9.02
N THR A 87 0.41 -4.72 9.07
CA THR A 87 1.86 -4.76 8.88
C THR A 87 2.54 -4.26 10.14
N SER A 88 3.42 -5.06 10.72
CA SER A 88 4.32 -4.68 11.81
C SER A 88 5.71 -4.44 11.24
N VAL A 89 6.28 -3.27 11.49
CA VAL A 89 7.66 -2.91 11.11
C VAL A 89 8.45 -2.63 12.37
N ARG A 90 9.47 -3.46 12.63
CA ARG A 90 10.31 -3.37 13.82
C ARG A 90 11.74 -3.00 13.42
N PRO A 91 12.26 -1.83 13.83
CA PRO A 91 13.70 -1.57 13.71
C PRO A 91 14.46 -2.55 14.62
N LEU A 92 15.54 -3.14 14.13
CA LEU A 92 16.29 -4.14 14.90
C LEU A 92 17.04 -3.53 16.10
N GLN A 93 17.35 -2.24 16.04
CA GLN A 93 18.05 -1.51 17.10
C GLN A 93 17.09 -0.74 18.03
N ALA A 94 15.78 -0.71 17.71
CA ALA A 94 14.76 -0.08 18.54
C ALA A 94 13.85 -1.13 19.20
N ALA A 95 13.27 -0.78 20.35
CA ALA A 95 12.48 -1.73 21.14
C ALA A 95 11.06 -1.97 20.59
N GLN A 96 10.41 -0.95 20.00
CA GLN A 96 8.97 -1.02 19.69
C GLN A 96 8.69 -1.11 18.18
N PRO A 97 7.88 -2.08 17.74
CA PRO A 97 7.37 -2.12 16.37
C PRO A 97 6.31 -1.04 16.13
N VAL A 98 6.26 -0.55 14.90
CA VAL A 98 5.18 0.30 14.38
C VAL A 98 4.21 -0.56 13.59
N TYR A 99 2.92 -0.36 13.80
CA TYR A 99 1.86 -1.10 13.12
C TYR A 99 1.09 -0.22 12.14
N PHE A 100 0.71 -0.83 11.03
CA PHE A 100 -0.12 -0.25 10.00
C PHE A 100 -1.32 -1.15 9.73
N LEU A 101 -2.49 -0.53 9.56
CA LEU A 101 -3.75 -1.20 9.23
C LEU A 101 -4.23 -0.74 7.86
N GLN A 102 -4.70 -1.68 7.05
CA GLN A 102 -5.27 -1.40 5.75
C GLN A 102 -6.47 -2.32 5.52
N SER A 103 -7.57 -1.80 4.98
CA SER A 103 -8.78 -2.59 4.73
C SER A 103 -9.25 -2.39 3.30
N PHE A 104 -9.59 -3.49 2.62
CA PHE A 104 -10.10 -3.46 1.25
C PHE A 104 -11.42 -4.20 1.15
N LYS A 105 -12.31 -3.63 0.34
CA LYS A 105 -13.48 -4.33 -0.14
C LYS A 105 -13.12 -5.04 -1.44
N VAL A 106 -13.21 -6.36 -1.43
CA VAL A 106 -13.25 -7.15 -2.66
C VAL A 106 -14.62 -6.93 -3.29
N PRO A 107 -14.69 -6.40 -4.52
CA PRO A 107 -15.96 -6.10 -5.17
C PRO A 107 -16.74 -7.38 -5.44
N LYS A 108 -18.06 -7.22 -5.61
CA LYS A 108 -18.91 -8.27 -6.18
C LYS A 108 -18.42 -8.60 -7.58
N PHE A 109 -18.38 -9.88 -7.91
CA PHE A 109 -18.10 -10.34 -9.27
C PHE A 109 -19.25 -11.21 -9.79
N PRO A 110 -19.66 -11.03 -11.05
CA PRO A 110 -20.94 -11.53 -11.57
C PRO A 110 -20.97 -13.04 -11.86
N PHE A 111 -19.91 -13.78 -11.55
CA PHE A 111 -19.79 -15.20 -11.86
C PHE A 111 -19.36 -15.97 -10.62
N GLU A 112 -20.09 -17.04 -10.29
CA GLU A 112 -19.76 -17.94 -9.17
C GLU A 112 -18.42 -18.64 -9.38
N ASN A 113 -18.03 -18.87 -10.63
CA ASN A 113 -16.78 -19.54 -11.01
C ASN A 113 -15.78 -18.55 -11.60
N VAL A 114 -15.09 -17.80 -10.75
CA VAL A 114 -13.97 -16.94 -11.18
C VAL A 114 -12.79 -17.81 -11.60
N SER A 115 -12.22 -17.52 -12.76
CA SER A 115 -11.03 -18.22 -13.26
C SER A 115 -9.87 -18.09 -12.26
N LYS A 116 -9.10 -19.18 -12.08
CA LYS A 116 -7.88 -19.19 -11.25
C LYS A 116 -6.82 -18.16 -11.68
N ARG A 117 -6.94 -17.60 -12.88
CA ARG A 117 -6.04 -16.57 -13.42
C ARG A 117 -6.42 -15.14 -13.01
N VAL A 118 -7.59 -14.94 -12.40
CA VAL A 118 -8.03 -13.62 -11.94
C VAL A 118 -7.57 -13.43 -10.50
N ALA A 119 -6.81 -12.37 -10.27
CA ALA A 119 -6.33 -11.98 -8.96
C ALA A 119 -6.64 -10.50 -8.69
N GLY A 120 -6.92 -10.20 -7.42
CA GLY A 120 -6.91 -8.84 -6.90
C GLY A 120 -5.48 -8.47 -6.53
N GLU A 121 -5.17 -7.19 -6.70
CA GLU A 121 -3.85 -6.63 -6.40
C GLU A 121 -4.02 -5.50 -5.39
N ALA A 122 -3.11 -5.42 -4.41
CA ALA A 122 -3.05 -4.35 -3.44
C ALA A 122 -1.61 -4.10 -3.03
N GLY A 123 -1.31 -2.91 -2.50
CA GLY A 123 0.01 -2.58 -2.00
C GLY A 123 -0.06 -1.70 -0.77
N GLY A 124 1.03 -1.66 -0.02
CA GLY A 124 1.20 -0.79 1.13
C GLY A 124 2.67 -0.45 1.30
N GLY A 125 2.97 0.55 2.11
CA GLY A 125 4.34 0.96 2.34
C GLY A 125 4.50 2.00 3.45
N PHE A 126 5.74 2.31 3.73
CA PHE A 126 6.13 3.21 4.80
C PHE A 126 7.43 3.89 4.41
N TYR A 127 7.65 5.09 4.95
CA TYR A 127 8.96 5.70 4.90
C TYR A 127 9.81 5.21 6.07
N LEU A 128 11.11 5.09 5.84
CA LEU A 128 12.06 4.62 6.83
C LEU A 128 13.36 5.43 6.77
N GLY A 129 13.99 5.61 7.93
CA GLY A 129 15.36 6.09 8.03
C GLY A 129 16.39 4.96 7.84
N PRO A 130 17.69 5.29 7.81
CA PRO A 130 18.75 4.29 7.73
C PRO A 130 18.64 3.27 8.88
N GLY A 131 18.83 1.99 8.60
CA GLY A 131 18.65 0.95 9.61
C GLY A 131 18.37 -0.43 9.04
N GLU A 132 18.10 -1.36 9.94
CA GLU A 132 17.69 -2.73 9.62
C GLU A 132 16.35 -2.99 10.29
N TYR A 133 15.43 -3.58 9.53
CA TYR A 133 14.05 -3.73 9.95
C TYR A 133 13.57 -5.14 9.68
N GLU A 134 12.77 -5.66 10.60
CA GLU A 134 11.96 -6.85 10.42
C GLU A 134 10.53 -6.42 10.10
N VAL A 135 9.98 -6.94 9.01
CA VAL A 135 8.61 -6.71 8.60
C VAL A 135 7.84 -8.01 8.77
N ARG A 136 6.73 -7.95 9.51
CA ARG A 136 5.73 -9.02 9.59
C ARG A 136 4.44 -8.50 8.98
N TRP A 137 3.84 -9.29 8.11
CA TRP A 137 2.66 -8.90 7.35
C TRP A 137 1.60 -9.99 7.44
N LEU A 138 0.36 -9.60 7.72
CA LEU A 138 -0.78 -10.50 7.87
C LEU A 138 -1.96 -9.96 7.08
N LEU A 139 -2.61 -10.81 6.30
CA LEU A 139 -3.92 -10.61 5.69
C LEU A 139 -4.92 -11.57 6.34
N GLU A 140 -6.11 -11.07 6.64
CA GLU A 140 -7.22 -11.84 7.17
C GLU A 140 -8.52 -11.49 6.43
N ASP A 141 -9.32 -12.49 6.10
CA ASP A 141 -10.67 -12.28 5.58
C ASP A 141 -11.74 -12.31 6.68
N HIS A 142 -12.98 -11.97 6.31
CA HIS A 142 -14.13 -12.01 7.23
C HIS A 142 -14.43 -13.39 7.84
N ARG A 143 -13.84 -14.49 7.32
CA ARG A 143 -14.00 -15.86 7.83
C ARG A 143 -12.85 -16.26 8.76
N GLY A 144 -11.91 -15.35 9.04
CA GLY A 144 -10.74 -15.61 9.87
C GLY A 144 -9.65 -16.44 9.18
N ARG A 145 -9.76 -16.68 7.87
CA ARG A 145 -8.69 -17.33 7.11
C ARG A 145 -7.56 -16.31 6.93
N ARG A 146 -6.31 -16.78 7.09
CA ARG A 146 -5.14 -15.89 7.12
C ARG A 146 -4.12 -16.20 6.02
N CYS A 147 -3.37 -15.19 5.61
CA CYS A 147 -2.13 -15.31 4.85
C CYS A 147 -1.08 -14.45 5.55
N ALA A 148 0.09 -14.97 5.83
CA ALA A 148 1.12 -14.28 6.60
C ALA A 148 2.48 -14.42 5.89
N GLU A 149 3.29 -13.37 5.95
CA GLU A 149 4.65 -13.38 5.42
C GLU A 149 5.56 -12.47 6.25
N SER A 150 6.84 -12.81 6.38
CA SER A 150 7.84 -11.95 7.02
C SER A 150 9.10 -11.83 6.19
N TRP A 151 9.74 -10.67 6.27
CA TRP A 151 11.01 -10.42 5.59
C TRP A 151 11.85 -9.41 6.36
N LYS A 152 13.14 -9.35 6.01
CA LYS A 152 14.05 -8.32 6.49
C LYS A 152 14.26 -7.28 5.40
N THR A 153 14.36 -6.02 5.79
CA THR A 153 14.73 -4.94 4.90
C THR A 153 15.81 -4.08 5.55
N ARG A 154 16.68 -3.49 4.73
CA ARG A 154 17.87 -2.79 5.19
C ARG A 154 18.11 -1.57 4.32
N LEU A 155 18.25 -0.42 4.97
CA LEU A 155 18.63 0.84 4.32
C LEU A 155 20.03 1.24 4.80
N LYS A 156 21.00 1.15 3.89
CA LYS A 156 22.38 1.63 4.11
C LYS A 156 22.66 2.76 3.13
N LEU A 157 22.91 3.95 3.67
CA LEU A 157 23.28 5.11 2.87
C LEU A 157 24.74 5.00 2.41
N SER A 158 24.96 5.27 1.12
CA SER A 158 26.27 5.51 0.55
C SER A 158 26.91 6.80 1.12
N ARG A 159 28.22 6.98 0.87
CA ARG A 159 28.94 8.19 1.28
C ARG A 159 28.36 9.47 0.66
N ALA A 160 27.82 9.38 -0.56
CA ALA A 160 27.22 10.52 -1.24
C ALA A 160 25.84 10.87 -0.65
N GLU A 161 25.01 9.87 -0.38
CA GLU A 161 23.67 10.06 0.20
C GLU A 161 23.74 10.63 1.62
N LYS A 162 24.74 10.23 2.42
CA LYS A 162 24.97 10.81 3.76
C LYS A 162 25.23 12.32 3.76
N LYS A 163 25.63 12.90 2.63
CA LYS A 163 25.84 14.36 2.48
C LYS A 163 24.56 15.11 2.12
N GLN A 164 23.51 14.39 1.73
CA GLN A 164 22.20 14.98 1.44
C GLN A 164 21.39 15.11 2.73
N PRO A 165 20.48 16.10 2.83
CA PRO A 165 19.54 16.19 3.93
C PRO A 165 18.77 14.87 4.08
N GLN A 166 18.86 14.26 5.27
CA GLN A 166 18.12 13.06 5.60
C GLN A 166 16.84 13.48 6.33
N PRO A 167 15.66 13.32 5.72
CA PRO A 167 14.40 13.75 6.35
C PRO A 167 13.94 12.83 7.49
N LEU A 168 14.53 11.64 7.63
CA LEU A 168 14.21 10.69 8.69
C LEU A 168 15.49 10.25 9.39
N GLU A 169 15.44 10.31 10.72
CA GLU A 169 16.50 9.80 11.59
C GLU A 169 16.65 8.27 11.47
N PRO A 170 17.82 7.71 11.84
CA PRO A 170 18.01 6.27 11.88
C PRO A 170 16.91 5.54 12.67
N ASP A 171 16.58 4.33 12.24
CA ASP A 171 15.60 3.45 12.89
C ASP A 171 14.19 4.06 13.06
N THR A 172 13.89 5.14 12.33
CA THR A 172 12.60 5.82 12.34
C THR A 172 11.69 5.31 11.22
N ILE A 173 10.42 5.13 11.53
CA ILE A 173 9.38 4.70 10.58
C ILE A 173 8.28 5.75 10.59
N THR A 174 7.83 6.16 9.41
CA THR A 174 6.65 7.03 9.27
C THR A 174 5.69 6.47 8.22
N PRO A 175 4.37 6.63 8.41
CA PRO A 175 3.39 6.18 7.44
C PRO A 175 3.54 6.92 6.10
N LEU A 176 3.11 6.28 5.01
CA LEU A 176 2.86 6.96 3.73
C LEU A 176 1.60 7.84 3.81
N ILE A 177 1.59 8.82 4.72
CA ILE A 177 0.54 9.84 4.71
C ILE A 177 0.97 10.92 3.72
N LEU A 178 0.02 11.42 2.94
CA LEU A 178 0.12 12.76 2.34
C LEU A 178 -0.02 13.82 3.45
N SER A 179 0.74 13.70 4.55
CA SER A 179 0.54 14.43 5.81
C SER A 179 0.90 15.92 5.73
N GLY A 180 1.24 16.41 4.53
CA GLY A 180 1.40 17.83 4.25
C GLY A 180 0.14 18.51 3.70
N TRP A 181 -0.91 17.77 3.34
CA TRP A 181 -2.14 18.36 2.81
C TRP A 181 -3.17 18.61 3.91
N ASN A 182 -2.83 19.52 4.82
CA ASN A 182 -3.81 20.09 5.75
C ASN A 182 -4.59 21.18 5.00
N ALA A 183 -5.76 20.83 4.46
CA ALA A 183 -6.68 21.79 3.86
C ALA A 183 -7.14 22.87 4.86
N GLU A 184 -7.14 22.54 6.17
CA GLU A 184 -7.64 23.38 7.25
C GLU A 184 -6.79 24.63 7.53
N SER A 185 -5.50 24.65 7.17
CA SER A 185 -4.60 25.78 7.52
C SER A 185 -4.48 26.86 6.44
N ARG A 186 -5.27 26.78 5.36
CA ARG A 186 -5.05 27.57 4.14
C ARG A 186 -6.23 28.48 3.77
N GLU A 187 -6.87 29.07 4.77
CA GLU A 187 -7.85 30.16 4.59
C GLU A 187 -7.28 31.25 3.67
N GLY A 188 -8.00 31.57 2.59
CA GLY A 188 -7.70 32.70 1.71
C GLY A 188 -6.87 32.43 0.44
N ARG A 189 -6.60 31.17 0.03
CA ARG A 189 -5.86 30.88 -1.23
C ARG A 189 -6.67 30.00 -2.21
N PRO A 190 -7.08 30.51 -3.40
CA PRO A 190 -8.08 29.84 -4.25
C PRO A 190 -7.52 28.84 -5.27
N TYR A 191 -6.38 28.18 -5.00
CA TYR A 191 -5.76 27.32 -6.02
C TYR A 191 -6.29 25.89 -5.92
N ARG A 192 -7.20 25.56 -6.86
CA ARG A 192 -7.68 24.20 -7.16
C ARG A 192 -6.81 23.59 -8.26
N ILE A 193 -6.36 22.35 -8.08
CA ILE A 193 -5.67 21.60 -9.15
C ILE A 193 -6.37 20.28 -9.43
N SER A 194 -6.50 19.98 -10.72
CA SER A 194 -6.85 18.66 -11.23
C SER A 194 -5.61 18.00 -11.84
N ILE A 195 -5.12 16.95 -11.19
CA ILE A 195 -4.02 16.13 -11.67
C ILE A 195 -4.63 14.99 -12.49
N LEU A 196 -4.43 15.05 -13.80
CA LEU A 196 -4.73 13.95 -14.70
C LEU A 196 -3.50 13.03 -14.74
N LEU A 197 -3.59 11.87 -14.10
CA LEU A 197 -2.51 10.89 -14.02
C LEU A 197 -2.69 9.79 -15.07
N HIS A 198 -1.80 9.74 -16.06
CA HIS A 198 -1.77 8.64 -17.00
C HIS A 198 -1.17 7.38 -16.34
N ALA A 199 -2.04 6.46 -15.92
CA ALA A 199 -1.72 5.25 -15.21
C ALA A 199 -1.76 4.02 -16.15
N ALA A 200 -0.83 3.98 -17.13
CA ALA A 200 -0.72 2.86 -18.07
C ALA A 200 0.48 1.95 -17.77
N PRO A 201 0.38 0.64 -18.06
CA PRO A 201 1.50 -0.28 -17.98
C PRO A 201 2.66 0.19 -18.87
N SER A 202 3.86 0.29 -18.29
CA SER A 202 5.10 0.65 -19.02
C SER A 202 5.54 -0.42 -20.03
N ARG A 203 5.07 -1.67 -19.86
CA ARG A 203 5.36 -2.80 -20.75
C ARG A 203 4.29 -2.92 -21.84
N LEU A 204 4.72 -3.10 -23.09
CA LEU A 204 3.88 -3.25 -24.30
C LEU A 204 2.76 -4.32 -24.21
N ARG A 205 2.90 -5.33 -23.34
CA ARG A 205 1.89 -6.38 -23.09
C ARG A 205 1.36 -6.40 -21.65
N GLY A 206 1.69 -5.39 -20.86
CA GLY A 206 1.19 -5.28 -19.50
C GLY A 206 -0.30 -4.99 -19.51
N THR A 207 -1.06 -5.70 -18.70
CA THR A 207 -2.49 -5.43 -18.46
C THR A 207 -2.71 -4.60 -17.19
N ALA A 208 -1.67 -4.47 -16.36
CA ALA A 208 -1.63 -3.70 -15.12
C ALA A 208 -0.27 -2.99 -14.95
N LEU A 209 -0.26 -1.89 -14.21
CA LEU A 209 0.96 -1.18 -13.83
C LEU A 209 1.83 -2.07 -12.95
N HIS A 210 3.14 -2.10 -13.21
CA HIS A 210 4.07 -2.84 -12.35
C HIS A 210 4.11 -2.21 -10.95
N PRO A 211 4.25 -2.97 -9.85
CA PRO A 211 4.23 -2.42 -8.49
C PRO A 211 5.23 -1.28 -8.25
N PHE A 212 6.43 -1.40 -8.82
CA PHE A 212 7.44 -0.34 -8.78
C PHE A 212 6.97 0.95 -9.48
N ASP A 213 6.33 0.82 -10.65
CA ASP A 213 5.81 1.97 -11.40
C ASP A 213 4.66 2.63 -10.62
N GLN A 214 3.80 1.84 -9.98
CA GLN A 214 2.75 2.36 -9.09
C GLN A 214 3.35 3.16 -7.93
N ALA A 215 4.35 2.61 -7.23
CA ALA A 215 5.03 3.30 -6.14
C ALA A 215 5.69 4.61 -6.62
N LEU A 216 6.34 4.60 -7.79
CA LEU A 216 6.98 5.76 -8.38
C LEU A 216 5.97 6.87 -8.72
N LEU A 217 4.84 6.52 -9.35
CA LEU A 217 3.78 7.48 -9.69
C LEU A 217 3.17 8.11 -8.42
N ILE A 218 2.85 7.28 -7.42
CA ILE A 218 2.34 7.76 -6.12
C ILE A 218 3.36 8.70 -5.47
N SER A 219 4.64 8.34 -5.47
CA SER A 219 5.69 9.17 -4.89
C SER A 219 5.87 10.51 -5.60
N SER A 220 5.66 10.53 -6.93
CA SER A 220 5.74 11.74 -7.75
C SER A 220 4.59 12.69 -7.41
N VAL A 221 3.37 12.17 -7.33
CA VAL A 221 2.19 12.93 -6.93
C VAL A 221 2.37 13.42 -5.49
N ALA A 222 2.78 12.57 -4.56
CA ALA A 222 3.01 12.95 -3.16
C ALA A 222 4.03 14.09 -3.04
N ALA A 223 5.18 13.99 -3.71
CA ALA A 223 6.21 15.02 -3.68
C ALA A 223 5.74 16.35 -4.29
N LEU A 224 4.94 16.31 -5.36
CA LEU A 224 4.31 17.49 -5.93
C LEU A 224 3.37 18.14 -4.91
N LEU A 225 2.52 17.36 -4.24
CA LEU A 225 1.58 17.85 -3.25
C LEU A 225 2.28 18.47 -2.03
N GLU A 226 3.35 17.85 -1.53
CA GLU A 226 4.14 18.37 -0.40
C GLU A 226 4.79 19.73 -0.71
N LYS A 227 5.26 19.94 -1.95
CA LYS A 227 5.91 21.19 -2.36
C LYS A 227 4.94 22.32 -2.71
N THR A 228 3.64 22.04 -2.77
CA THR A 228 2.65 23.01 -3.23
C THR A 228 1.81 23.56 -2.07
N SER A 229 1.46 24.85 -2.16
CA SER A 229 0.63 25.55 -1.18
C SER A 229 -0.89 25.44 -1.47
N MET A 230 -1.33 24.36 -2.13
CA MET A 230 -2.68 24.21 -2.70
C MET A 230 -3.75 23.76 -1.70
N VAL A 231 -4.99 24.18 -1.92
CA VAL A 231 -6.10 23.99 -0.97
C VAL A 231 -7.04 22.87 -1.38
N GLU A 232 -7.23 22.66 -2.69
CA GLU A 232 -8.11 21.61 -3.22
C GLU A 232 -7.39 20.84 -4.34
N VAL A 233 -7.28 19.52 -4.18
CA VAL A 233 -6.64 18.66 -5.18
C VAL A 233 -7.57 17.52 -5.56
N SER A 234 -7.79 17.39 -6.86
CA SER A 234 -8.43 16.21 -7.45
C SER A 234 -7.39 15.45 -8.26
N VAL A 235 -7.34 14.13 -8.09
CA VAL A 235 -6.47 13.25 -8.90
C VAL A 235 -7.36 12.29 -9.66
N THR A 236 -7.25 12.30 -10.99
CA THR A 236 -7.95 11.36 -11.86
C THR A 236 -6.92 10.48 -12.55
N ALA A 237 -6.89 9.20 -12.20
CA ALA A 237 -6.06 8.20 -12.87
C ALA A 237 -6.80 7.65 -14.08
N PHE A 238 -6.14 7.62 -15.25
CA PHE A 238 -6.71 7.12 -16.51
C PHE A 238 -5.67 6.40 -17.34
N ASN A 239 -6.12 5.45 -18.16
CA ASN A 239 -5.26 4.76 -19.12
C ASN A 239 -5.65 5.14 -20.55
N LEU A 240 -4.86 6.00 -21.19
CA LEU A 240 -5.04 6.40 -22.60
C LEU A 240 -5.08 5.20 -23.55
N ASN A 241 -4.36 4.10 -23.26
CA ASN A 241 -4.34 2.91 -24.10
C ASN A 241 -5.65 2.11 -24.04
N GLN A 242 -6.52 2.41 -23.08
CA GLN A 242 -7.84 1.78 -22.91
C GLN A 242 -8.99 2.64 -23.45
N GLN A 243 -8.72 3.86 -23.94
CA GLN A 243 -9.74 4.65 -24.62
C GLN A 243 -10.04 4.03 -25.99
N ARG A 244 -11.15 3.30 -26.04
CA ARG A 244 -11.90 2.97 -27.25
C ARG A 244 -13.29 3.56 -27.13
#